data_AF-A0A7W5E316-F1
#
_entry.id   AF-A0A7W5E316-F1
#
_cell.length_a   1.000
_cell.length_b   1.000
_cell.length_c   1.000
_cell.angle_alpha   90.00
_cell.angle_beta   90.00
_cell.angle_gamma   90.00
#
_symmetry.space_group_name_H-M   'P 1'
#
loop_
_entity.id
_entity.type
_entity.pdbx_description
1 polymer ?
#
loop_
_entity_poly.entity_id
_entity_poly.type
_entity_poly.pdbx_seq_one_letter_code
_entity_poly.pdbx_strand_id
1 'polypeptide(L)' 'MNLPFHTNDTSATRDESGIFYHTEPNRPYPTPPEEQRTPHQKISFLQMAELTVDGTELACDRDSQIVLPPF' A
#
# COMPACT_ATOMS: atom_id res chain seq x y z
N MET A 1 29.17 16.06 -27.73
CA MET A 1 29.81 15.02 -26.90
C MET A 1 28.70 14.07 -26.46
N ASN A 2 28.75 12.83 -26.92
CA ASN A 2 27.73 11.81 -26.68
C ASN A 2 28.32 10.84 -25.66
N LEU A 3 27.78 10.79 -24.44
CA LEU A 3 28.23 9.82 -23.44
C LEU A 3 27.39 8.54 -23.60
N PRO A 4 28.01 7.34 -23.65
CA PRO A 4 27.29 6.09 -23.75
C PRO A 4 26.62 5.78 -22.40
N PHE A 5 25.32 5.49 -22.43
CA PHE A 5 24.64 4.87 -21.30
C PHE A 5 25.23 3.47 -21.13
N HIS A 6 26.05 3.29 -20.09
CA HIS A 6 26.42 1.97 -19.61
C HIS A 6 25.14 1.27 -19.15
N THR A 7 24.70 0.27 -19.90
CA THR A 7 23.84 -0.80 -19.41
C THR A 7 24.62 -1.57 -18.38
N ASN A 8 24.61 -1.08 -17.14
CA ASN A 8 24.98 -1.91 -16.01
C ASN A 8 23.88 -2.95 -15.85
N ASP A 9 24.31 -4.20 -16.02
CA ASP A 9 23.63 -5.40 -15.59
C ASP A 9 23.30 -5.22 -14.09
N THR A 10 22.10 -4.73 -13.82
CA THR A 10 21.59 -4.48 -12.48
C THR A 10 20.60 -5.60 -12.26
N SER A 11 20.86 -6.51 -11.32
CA SER A 11 19.81 -7.35 -10.76
C SER A 11 18.65 -6.43 -10.42
N ALA A 12 17.56 -6.50 -11.19
CA ALA A 12 16.46 -5.56 -11.10
C ALA A 12 15.76 -5.74 -9.74
N THR A 13 16.21 -5.01 -8.73
CA THR A 13 15.33 -4.59 -7.65
C THR A 13 14.31 -3.70 -8.33
N ARG A 14 13.13 -4.24 -8.64
CA ARG A 14 11.97 -3.40 -8.93
C ARG A 14 11.81 -2.52 -7.69
N ASP A 15 11.80 -1.21 -7.87
CA ASP A 15 11.49 -0.25 -6.80
C ASP A 15 9.98 -0.36 -6.50
N GLU A 16 9.58 -1.47 -5.89
CA GLU A 16 8.20 -1.73 -5.49
C GLU A 16 7.89 -0.89 -4.27
N SER A 17 6.93 0.03 -4.43
CA SER A 17 6.46 0.91 -3.36
C SER A 17 5.12 0.41 -2.85
N GLY A 18 4.99 0.25 -1.54
CA GLY A 18 3.76 -0.17 -0.88
C GLY A 18 3.30 0.85 0.15
N ILE A 19 1.98 0.94 0.36
CA ILE A 19 1.39 1.67 1.47
C ILE A 19 0.81 0.70 2.49
N PHE A 20 1.02 0.99 3.78
CA PHE A 20 0.34 0.33 4.88
C PHE A 20 -0.81 1.19 5.37
N TYR A 21 -1.97 0.59 5.59
CA TYR A 21 -3.15 1.31 6.04
C TYR A 21 -4.02 0.45 6.96
N HIS A 22 -4.78 1.09 7.83
CA HIS A 22 -5.77 0.42 8.67
C HIS A 22 -7.13 0.40 7.99
N THR A 23 -7.78 -0.77 8.00
CA THR A 23 -9.19 -0.92 7.66
C THR A 23 -9.99 -1.23 8.91
N GLU A 24 -11.15 -0.59 9.06
CA GLU A 24 -12.04 -0.79 10.22
C GLU A 24 -13.44 -1.12 9.71
N PRO A 25 -13.66 -2.36 9.25
CA PRO A 25 -14.88 -2.75 8.53
C PRO A 25 -16.15 -2.60 9.38
N ASN A 26 -16.00 -2.63 10.70
CA ASN A 26 -17.10 -2.55 11.65
C ASN A 26 -17.27 -1.14 12.23
N ARG A 27 -16.50 -0.13 11.77
CA ARG A 27 -16.62 1.24 12.27
C ARG A 27 -17.96 1.82 11.78
N PRO A 28 -18.87 2.18 12.69
CA PRO A 28 -20.15 2.78 12.30
C PRO A 28 -19.93 4.17 11.69
N TYR A 29 -20.84 4.54 10.78
CA TYR A 29 -20.90 5.88 10.20
C TYR A 29 -22.25 6.54 10.51
N PRO A 30 -22.28 7.80 11.02
CA PRO A 30 -21.13 8.58 11.45
C PRO A 30 -20.39 7.93 12.63
N THR A 31 -19.11 8.21 12.79
CA THR A 31 -18.29 7.57 13.83
C THR A 31 -18.54 8.23 15.19
N PRO A 32 -19.11 7.51 16.17
CA PRO A 32 -19.34 8.04 17.51
C PRO A 32 -18.03 8.06 18.32
N PRO A 33 -18.01 8.76 19.47
CA PRO A 33 -16.87 8.75 20.41
C PRO A 33 -16.45 7.33 20.80
N GLU A 34 -15.17 7.18 21.17
CA GLU A 34 -14.58 5.88 21.42
C GLU A 34 -15.25 5.10 22.56
N GLU A 35 -15.71 5.79 23.60
CA GLU A 35 -16.35 5.21 24.78
C GLU A 35 -17.72 4.60 24.44
N GLN A 36 -18.32 5.05 23.34
CA GLN A 36 -19.62 4.59 22.86
C GLN A 36 -19.52 3.45 21.83
N ARG A 37 -18.29 3.10 21.40
CA ARG A 37 -18.07 2.00 20.46
C ARG A 37 -17.87 0.69 21.20
N THR A 38 -18.50 -0.37 20.72
CA THR A 38 -18.27 -1.72 21.23
C THR A 38 -16.85 -2.18 20.87
N PRO A 39 -16.26 -3.15 21.60
CA PRO A 39 -14.97 -3.70 21.24
C PRO A 39 -14.90 -4.19 19.78
N HIS A 40 -15.99 -4.77 19.26
CA HIS A 40 -16.07 -5.24 17.88
C HIS A 40 -15.97 -4.12 16.84
N GLN A 41 -16.54 -2.95 17.15
CA GLN A 41 -16.48 -1.74 16.31
C GLN A 41 -15.10 -1.03 16.36
N LYS A 42 -14.21 -1.46 17.25
CA LYS A 42 -12.85 -0.94 17.39
C LYS A 42 -11.80 -1.83 16.70
N ILE A 43 -12.20 -2.96 16.13
CA ILE A 43 -11.28 -3.86 15.43
C ILE A 43 -10.78 -3.17 14.17
N SER A 44 -9.44 -3.10 14.04
CA SER A 44 -8.76 -2.63 12.85
C SER A 44 -7.82 -3.71 12.31
N PHE A 45 -7.71 -3.79 10.99
CA PHE A 45 -6.78 -4.69 10.31
C PHE A 45 -5.74 -3.85 9.60
N LEU A 46 -4.46 -4.16 9.83
CA LEU A 46 -3.38 -3.62 9.02
C LEU A 46 -3.41 -4.33 7.67
N GLN A 47 -3.43 -3.55 6.60
CA GLN A 47 -3.42 -4.00 5.22
C GLN A 47 -2.26 -3.33 4.48
N MET A 48 -1.85 -3.93 3.37
CA MET A 48 -0.85 -3.38 2.47
C MET A 48 -1.44 -3.33 1.06
N ALA A 49 -1.16 -2.27 0.32
CA ALA A 49 -1.53 -2.14 -1.08
C ALA A 49 -0.31 -1.65 -1.89
N GLU A 50 -0.22 -2.09 -3.14
CA GLU A 50 0.79 -1.59 -4.06
C GLU A 50 0.47 -0.15 -4.46
N LEU A 51 1.49 0.70 -4.48
CA LEU A 51 1.40 2.08 -4.92
C LEU A 51 2.14 2.22 -6.24
N THR A 52 1.41 2.62 -7.28
CA THR A 52 1.94 2.84 -8.61
C THR A 52 1.78 4.31 -9.03
N VAL A 53 2.56 4.71 -10.03
CA VAL A 53 2.39 6.01 -10.69
C VAL A 53 1.80 5.75 -12.07
N ASP A 54 0.61 6.27 -12.33
CA ASP A 54 -0.02 6.25 -13.66
C ASP A 54 0.01 7.67 -14.24
N GLY A 55 0.95 7.91 -15.15
CA GLY A 55 1.22 9.24 -15.69
C GLY A 55 1.70 10.22 -14.62
N THR A 56 0.82 11.15 -14.21
CA THR A 56 1.09 12.15 -13.16
C THR A 56 0.31 11.90 -11.86
N GLU A 57 -0.40 10.78 -11.78
CA GLU A 57 -1.27 10.44 -10.65
C GLU A 57 -0.71 9.26 -9.86
N LEU A 58 -0.94 9.27 -8.54
CA LEU A 58 -0.70 8.12 -7.68
C LEU A 58 -1.91 7.20 -7.74
N ALA A 59 -1.69 5.95 -8.12
CA ALA A 59 -2.70 4.92 -8.15
C ALA A 59 -2.41 3.85 -7.08
N CYS A 60 -3.46 3.29 -6.51
CA CYS A 60 -3.37 2.26 -5.49
C CYS A 60 -4.44 1.21 -5.76
N ASP A 61 -3.99 -0.02 -5.99
CA ASP A 61 -4.87 -1.18 -6.11
C ASP A 61 -4.84 -1.99 -4.83
N ARG A 62 -5.99 -2.07 -4.16
CA ARG A 62 -6.14 -2.76 -2.87
C ARG A 62 -6.29 -4.27 -3.03
N ASP A 63 -6.70 -4.71 -4.22
CA ASP A 63 -6.96 -6.11 -4.53
C ASP A 63 -5.77 -6.75 -5.29
N SER A 64 -4.80 -5.95 -5.71
CA SER A 64 -3.56 -6.43 -6.31
C SER A 64 -2.83 -7.39 -5.38
N GLN A 65 -2.41 -8.53 -5.91
CA GLN A 65 -1.64 -9.51 -5.16
C GLN A 65 -0.23 -8.99 -4.93
N ILE A 66 0.14 -8.76 -3.67
CA ILE A 66 1.50 -8.36 -3.33
C ILE A 66 2.37 -9.61 -3.16
N VAL A 67 3.38 -9.72 -4.02
CA VAL A 67 4.37 -10.81 -3.97
C VAL A 67 5.55 -10.34 -3.12
N LEU A 68 5.65 -10.87 -1.90
CA LEU A 68 6.80 -10.59 -1.03
C LEU A 68 8.02 -11.42 -1.47
N PRO A 69 9.24 -10.85 -1.45
CA PRO A 69 10.45 -11.61 -1.73
C PRO A 69 10.62 -12.75 -0.71
N PRO A 70 11.22 -13.89 -1.12
CA PRO A 70 11.49 -14.99 -0.21
C PRO A 70 12.49 -14.55 0.88
N PHE A 71 12.26 -15.01 2.11
CA PHE A 71 13.11 -14.76 3.28
C PHE A 71 14.35 -15.65 3.29
#